data_AF-A0A150WGG7-F1
#
_entry.id   AF-A0A150WGG7-F1
#
_cell.length_a   1.000
_cell.length_b   1.000
_cell.length_c   1.000
_cell.angle_alpha   90.00
_cell.angle_beta   90.00
_cell.angle_gamma   90.00
#
_symmetry.space_group_name_H-M   'P 1'
#
loop_
_entity.id
_entity.type
_entity.pdbx_description
1 polymer ?
#
loop_
_entity_poly.entity_id
_entity_poly.type
_entity_poly.pdbx_seq_one_letter_code
_entity_poly.pdbx_strand_id
1 'polypeptide(L)'
;MKLTLGVLLSVLFVTVNANAYVVADDDNDSSIYVNEDTMSYQQRECSDFLYQNLNTMSSKTDVACTRGRTDIRFQDCTIYLTKHLNSRAFDKNGYPHKKNVIYAAEACLNTNSFEVAMCASELFLRGGLYVSNPRDATDAMRICNTPQASLVKNCVINKADRGQYGVQHAMKCVEEHDPIVKERKERERRRIEEEKRRAAEQARLEEQRRQQEAQRAAEQRRIEAQREAQRRADEQRRLEEQRRQSQTQNQEQVRRQEELRKQEEARKQAEEQKRKQEEDKKKQSSSTGSKGSSSSGGNSTGSTTQTEEPGVIPPPPTTTIDDLPAFEE
;
A
#
# COMPACT_ATOMS: atom_id res chain seq x y z
N MET A 1 -41.76 16.29 17.13
CA MET A 1 -42.53 15.70 16.01
C MET A 1 -41.78 14.46 15.53
N LYS A 2 -42.47 13.41 15.04
CA LYS A 2 -41.81 12.22 14.47
C LYS A 2 -41.85 12.33 12.94
N LEU A 3 -40.69 12.20 12.29
CA LEU A 3 -40.57 12.11 10.83
C LEU A 3 -40.11 10.68 10.47
N THR A 4 -41.04 9.88 9.97
CA THR A 4 -40.75 8.53 9.45
C THR A 4 -40.30 8.63 8.01
N LEU A 5 -39.00 8.40 7.75
CA LEU A 5 -38.47 8.33 6.40
C LEU A 5 -38.91 7.00 5.75
N GLY A 6 -39.84 7.07 4.81
CA GLY A 6 -40.32 5.90 4.07
C GLY A 6 -39.34 5.49 2.98
N VAL A 7 -38.75 4.30 3.08
CA VAL A 7 -37.87 3.74 2.05
C VAL A 7 -38.72 3.31 0.85
N LEU A 8 -38.82 4.18 -0.15
CA LEU A 8 -39.41 3.86 -1.45
C LEU A 8 -38.45 2.98 -2.26
N LEU A 9 -38.58 1.67 -2.07
CA LEU A 9 -37.79 0.66 -2.79
C LEU A 9 -38.31 0.53 -4.23
N SER A 10 -37.89 1.44 -5.11
CA SER A 10 -38.24 1.44 -6.53
C SER A 10 -37.66 0.20 -7.24
N VAL A 11 -38.45 -0.87 -7.34
CA VAL A 11 -38.11 -2.09 -8.07
C VAL A 11 -38.04 -1.77 -9.57
N LEU A 12 -36.84 -1.48 -10.06
CA LEU A 12 -36.55 -1.44 -11.49
C LEU A 12 -36.71 -2.85 -12.07
N PHE A 13 -37.86 -3.09 -12.71
CA PHE A 13 -38.06 -4.22 -13.60
C PHE A 13 -37.13 -4.08 -14.82
N VAL A 14 -35.89 -4.54 -14.68
CA VAL A 14 -35.00 -4.75 -15.81
C VAL A 14 -35.55 -5.96 -16.57
N THR A 15 -36.34 -5.70 -17.62
CA THR A 15 -36.72 -6.73 -18.59
C THR A 15 -35.47 -7.16 -19.35
N VAL A 16 -34.80 -8.19 -18.83
CA VAL A 16 -33.70 -8.87 -19.50
C VAL A 16 -34.28 -9.62 -20.70
N ASN A 17 -34.40 -8.89 -21.82
CA ASN A 17 -34.59 -9.52 -23.13
C ASN A 17 -33.43 -10.49 -23.32
N ALA A 18 -33.75 -11.77 -23.46
CA ALA A 18 -32.78 -12.83 -23.71
C ALA A 18 -32.28 -12.74 -25.16
N ASN A 19 -31.47 -11.72 -25.45
CA ASN A 19 -30.76 -11.58 -26.72
C ASN A 19 -29.90 -12.83 -26.91
N ALA A 20 -30.32 -13.70 -27.82
CA ALA A 20 -29.57 -14.90 -28.17
C ALA A 20 -28.18 -14.49 -28.66
N TYR A 21 -27.15 -14.79 -27.87
CA TYR A 21 -25.78 -14.40 -28.17
C TYR A 21 -25.20 -15.37 -29.21
N VAL A 22 -25.54 -15.12 -30.47
CA VAL A 22 -25.10 -15.94 -31.60
C VAL A 22 -23.59 -15.79 -31.78
N VAL A 23 -22.84 -16.76 -31.25
CA VAL A 23 -21.41 -16.92 -31.52
C VAL A 23 -21.27 -17.37 -32.97
N ALA A 24 -20.68 -16.52 -33.81
CA ALA A 24 -20.36 -16.84 -35.18
C ALA A 24 -18.93 -17.42 -35.24
N ASP A 25 -18.81 -18.75 -35.21
CA ASP A 25 -17.56 -19.42 -35.55
C ASP A 25 -17.23 -19.15 -37.03
N ASP A 26 -16.04 -18.64 -37.32
CA ASP A 26 -15.83 -17.84 -38.54
C ASP A 26 -15.72 -18.67 -39.85
N ASP A 27 -15.25 -19.92 -39.76
CA ASP A 27 -14.90 -20.81 -40.87
C ASP A 27 -15.90 -21.96 -41.11
N ASN A 28 -16.74 -22.31 -40.13
CA ASN A 28 -17.73 -23.36 -40.30
C ASN A 28 -19.03 -22.73 -40.81
N ASP A 29 -19.48 -23.06 -42.04
CA ASP A 29 -20.75 -22.57 -42.63
C ASP A 29 -21.95 -23.30 -42.00
N SER A 30 -21.91 -23.45 -40.67
CA SER A 30 -22.99 -23.76 -39.76
C SER A 30 -24.07 -22.70 -39.90
N SER A 31 -24.89 -22.85 -40.93
CA SER A 31 -26.00 -21.94 -41.22
C SER A 31 -26.82 -21.73 -39.96
N ILE A 32 -26.81 -20.48 -39.47
CA ILE A 32 -27.55 -20.05 -38.28
C ILE A 32 -29.04 -20.16 -38.63
N TYR A 33 -29.60 -21.34 -38.36
CA TYR A 33 -31.01 -21.63 -38.58
C TYR A 33 -31.83 -20.89 -37.54
N VAL A 34 -32.25 -19.69 -37.90
CA VAL A 34 -33.39 -19.03 -37.26
C VAL A 34 -34.60 -19.95 -37.47
N ASN A 35 -35.26 -20.34 -36.38
CA ASN A 35 -36.46 -21.15 -36.49
C ASN A 35 -37.63 -20.24 -36.91
N GLU A 36 -38.08 -20.37 -38.16
CA GLU A 36 -39.15 -19.56 -38.77
C GLU A 36 -40.44 -19.56 -37.93
N ASP A 37 -40.79 -20.68 -37.28
CA ASP A 37 -41.95 -20.80 -36.40
C ASP A 37 -41.89 -19.82 -35.20
N THR A 38 -40.68 -19.45 -34.78
CA THR A 38 -40.45 -18.53 -33.65
C THR A 38 -40.38 -17.05 -34.06
N MET A 39 -40.30 -16.74 -35.37
CA MET A 39 -40.22 -15.36 -35.84
C MET A 39 -41.57 -14.66 -35.75
N SER A 40 -41.59 -13.46 -35.17
CA SER A 40 -42.77 -12.60 -35.15
C SER A 40 -43.14 -12.11 -36.55
N TYR A 41 -44.39 -11.71 -36.76
CA TYR A 41 -44.86 -11.15 -38.03
C TYR A 41 -43.95 -10.01 -38.53
N GLN A 42 -43.58 -9.08 -37.64
CA GLN A 42 -42.70 -7.94 -37.96
C GLN A 42 -41.27 -8.37 -38.35
N GLN A 43 -40.78 -9.50 -37.83
CA GLN A 43 -39.46 -10.04 -38.19
C GLN A 43 -39.50 -10.68 -39.58
N ARG A 44 -40.60 -11.36 -39.94
CA ARG A 44 -40.81 -11.91 -41.30
C ARG A 44 -40.94 -10.78 -42.33
N GLU A 45 -41.82 -9.81 -42.07
CA GLU A 45 -42.03 -8.61 -42.92
C GLU A 45 -40.73 -7.82 -43.16
N CYS A 46 -39.90 -7.65 -42.10
CA CYS A 46 -38.56 -7.08 -42.22
C CYS A 46 -37.63 -7.92 -43.11
N SER A 47 -37.64 -9.24 -42.95
CA SER A 47 -36.75 -10.15 -43.69
C SER A 47 -37.13 -10.23 -45.17
N ASP A 48 -38.43 -10.30 -45.46
CA ASP A 48 -39.02 -10.23 -46.80
C ASP A 48 -38.66 -8.93 -47.53
N PHE A 49 -38.79 -7.78 -46.85
CA PHE A 49 -38.41 -6.49 -47.43
C PHE A 49 -36.91 -6.42 -47.73
N LEU A 50 -36.06 -6.96 -46.85
CA LEU A 50 -34.63 -7.08 -47.10
C LEU A 50 -34.32 -8.02 -48.29
N TYR A 51 -35.04 -9.15 -48.47
CA TYR A 51 -34.86 -10.02 -49.65
C TYR A 51 -35.14 -9.30 -50.97
N GLN A 52 -36.33 -8.70 -51.07
CA GLN A 52 -36.78 -8.02 -52.28
C GLN A 52 -35.82 -6.89 -52.69
N ASN A 53 -35.20 -6.23 -51.71
CA ASN A 53 -34.27 -5.14 -51.95
C ASN A 53 -32.80 -5.54 -52.15
N LEU A 54 -32.37 -6.71 -51.66
CA LEU A 54 -30.96 -7.13 -51.68
C LEU A 54 -30.66 -8.32 -52.60
N ASN A 55 -31.67 -9.10 -53.01
CA ASN A 55 -31.53 -10.32 -53.80
C ASN A 55 -30.56 -11.35 -53.16
N THR A 56 -30.71 -11.57 -51.85
CA THR A 56 -29.90 -12.51 -51.05
C THR A 56 -30.77 -13.57 -50.37
N MET A 57 -30.24 -14.79 -50.22
CA MET A 57 -30.92 -15.95 -49.59
C MET A 57 -31.21 -15.74 -48.08
N SER A 58 -32.16 -16.54 -47.55
CA SER A 58 -32.95 -16.17 -46.36
C SER A 58 -32.12 -15.83 -45.10
N SER A 59 -31.40 -16.82 -44.59
CA SER A 59 -30.92 -16.87 -43.20
C SER A 59 -30.09 -15.67 -42.72
N LYS A 60 -29.57 -14.84 -43.62
CA LYS A 60 -28.75 -13.67 -43.28
C LYS A 60 -29.53 -12.37 -43.12
N THR A 61 -30.74 -12.24 -43.68
CA THR A 61 -31.66 -11.15 -43.31
C THR A 61 -32.54 -11.57 -42.12
N ASP A 62 -32.88 -12.85 -41.99
CA ASP A 62 -33.51 -13.41 -40.79
C ASP A 62 -32.67 -13.09 -39.52
N VAL A 63 -31.35 -13.33 -39.58
CA VAL A 63 -30.39 -12.96 -38.51
C VAL A 63 -30.26 -11.44 -38.31
N ALA A 64 -30.55 -10.62 -39.33
CA ALA A 64 -30.58 -9.16 -39.18
C ALA A 64 -31.84 -8.70 -38.42
N CYS A 65 -33.02 -9.19 -38.81
CA CYS A 65 -34.30 -8.78 -38.25
C CYS A 65 -34.61 -9.43 -36.88
N THR A 66 -34.05 -10.61 -36.56
CA THR A 66 -34.22 -11.24 -35.23
C THR A 66 -33.57 -10.44 -34.10
N ARG A 67 -32.61 -9.55 -34.38
CA ARG A 67 -31.90 -8.71 -33.40
C ARG A 67 -32.72 -7.56 -32.78
N GLY A 68 -34.05 -7.64 -32.87
CA GLY A 68 -35.00 -6.82 -32.09
C GLY A 68 -35.35 -5.45 -32.67
N ARG A 69 -34.84 -5.10 -33.86
CA ARG A 69 -35.17 -3.86 -34.57
C ARG A 69 -35.64 -4.19 -35.98
N THR A 70 -36.81 -3.67 -36.36
CA THR A 70 -37.47 -3.99 -37.64
C THR A 70 -38.05 -2.75 -38.33
N ASP A 71 -37.77 -1.54 -37.84
CA ASP A 71 -38.33 -0.31 -38.41
C ASP A 71 -37.74 0.04 -39.79
N ILE A 72 -38.50 0.80 -40.58
CA ILE A 72 -38.13 1.14 -41.97
C ILE A 72 -36.78 1.86 -42.08
N ARG A 73 -36.36 2.67 -41.08
CA ARG A 73 -35.04 3.35 -41.13
C ARG A 73 -33.89 2.37 -40.94
N PHE A 74 -34.08 1.36 -40.09
CA PHE A 74 -33.14 0.25 -39.96
C PHE A 74 -33.06 -0.56 -41.25
N GLN A 75 -34.21 -0.86 -41.88
CA GLN A 75 -34.25 -1.57 -43.16
C GLN A 75 -33.54 -0.77 -44.27
N ASP A 76 -33.90 0.50 -44.47
CA ASP A 76 -33.28 1.41 -45.45
C ASP A 76 -31.76 1.53 -45.25
N CYS A 77 -31.32 1.75 -44.01
CA CYS A 77 -29.91 1.81 -43.63
C CYS A 77 -29.19 0.51 -44.02
N THR A 78 -29.76 -0.64 -43.66
CA THR A 78 -29.19 -1.97 -43.95
C THR A 78 -29.11 -2.23 -45.46
N ILE A 79 -30.14 -1.83 -46.22
CA ILE A 79 -30.20 -1.98 -47.67
C ILE A 79 -29.14 -1.12 -48.36
N TYR A 80 -29.09 0.18 -48.04
CA TYR A 80 -28.13 1.11 -48.62
C TYR A 80 -26.70 0.68 -48.29
N LEU A 81 -26.43 0.39 -47.01
CA LEU A 81 -25.10 0.03 -46.55
C LEU A 81 -24.63 -1.29 -47.17
N THR A 82 -25.49 -2.31 -47.25
CA THR A 82 -25.16 -3.56 -47.96
C THR A 82 -24.83 -3.31 -49.43
N LYS A 83 -25.62 -2.48 -50.14
CA LYS A 83 -25.36 -2.11 -51.55
C LYS A 83 -24.03 -1.37 -51.71
N HIS A 84 -23.70 -0.47 -50.79
CA HIS A 84 -22.43 0.27 -50.77
C HIS A 84 -21.21 -0.61 -50.46
N LEU A 85 -21.35 -1.60 -49.57
CA LEU A 85 -20.29 -2.58 -49.27
C LEU A 85 -20.10 -3.57 -50.44
N ASN A 86 -21.20 -3.94 -51.12
CA ASN A 86 -21.16 -4.83 -52.28
C ASN A 86 -20.57 -4.18 -53.54
N SER A 87 -20.73 -2.88 -53.76
CA SER A 87 -20.12 -2.21 -54.93
C SER A 87 -18.59 -2.13 -54.84
N ARG A 88 -18.04 -2.10 -53.62
CA ARG A 88 -16.58 -2.13 -53.35
C ARG A 88 -15.98 -3.54 -53.20
N ALA A 89 -16.80 -4.59 -53.24
CA ALA A 89 -16.32 -5.96 -53.04
C ALA A 89 -15.40 -6.47 -54.18
N PHE A 90 -15.40 -5.79 -55.34
CA PHE A 90 -14.48 -6.06 -56.45
C PHE A 90 -13.15 -5.28 -56.37
N ASP A 91 -12.98 -4.39 -55.39
CA ASP A 91 -11.68 -3.76 -55.12
C ASP A 91 -10.68 -4.81 -54.63
N LYS A 92 -9.37 -4.56 -54.82
CA LYS A 92 -8.30 -5.43 -54.27
C LYS A 92 -8.32 -5.55 -52.73
N ASN A 93 -8.99 -4.60 -52.07
CA ASN A 93 -9.20 -4.55 -50.62
C ASN A 93 -10.71 -4.74 -50.30
N GLY A 94 -11.46 -5.35 -51.22
CA GLY A 94 -12.90 -5.54 -51.16
C GLY A 94 -13.33 -6.67 -50.21
N TYR A 95 -14.61 -6.65 -49.84
CA TYR A 95 -15.17 -7.51 -48.79
C TYR A 95 -15.83 -8.77 -49.34
N PRO A 96 -15.78 -9.91 -48.63
CA PRO A 96 -16.51 -11.11 -49.01
C PRO A 96 -18.03 -10.87 -48.93
N HIS A 97 -18.65 -10.62 -50.10
CA HIS A 97 -20.09 -10.33 -50.29
C HIS A 97 -21.03 -11.11 -49.34
N LYS A 98 -20.72 -12.39 -49.09
CA LYS A 98 -21.52 -13.34 -48.28
C LYS A 98 -21.76 -12.95 -46.81
N LYS A 99 -20.99 -12.03 -46.20
CA LYS A 99 -21.19 -11.58 -44.80
C LYS A 99 -21.64 -10.10 -44.68
N ASN A 100 -21.61 -9.31 -45.76
CA ASN A 100 -21.88 -7.85 -45.75
C ASN A 100 -23.24 -7.44 -45.14
N VAL A 101 -24.31 -8.22 -45.39
CA VAL A 101 -25.67 -7.96 -44.84
C VAL A 101 -25.66 -7.89 -43.31
N ILE A 102 -24.95 -8.83 -42.67
CA ILE A 102 -24.93 -8.99 -41.21
C ILE A 102 -24.22 -7.80 -40.56
N TYR A 103 -23.10 -7.37 -41.13
CA TYR A 103 -22.33 -6.22 -40.62
C TYR A 103 -23.00 -4.87 -40.89
N ALA A 104 -23.70 -4.75 -42.02
CA ALA A 104 -24.55 -3.60 -42.30
C ALA A 104 -25.69 -3.49 -41.28
N ALA A 105 -26.39 -4.60 -41.01
CA ALA A 105 -27.43 -4.67 -39.99
C ALA A 105 -26.87 -4.38 -38.58
N GLU A 106 -25.72 -4.93 -38.21
CA GLU A 106 -25.09 -4.70 -36.90
C GLU A 106 -24.74 -3.23 -36.66
N ALA A 107 -24.26 -2.53 -37.68
CA ALA A 107 -24.02 -1.09 -37.61
C ALA A 107 -25.32 -0.30 -37.56
N CYS A 108 -26.29 -0.61 -38.42
CA CYS A 108 -27.60 0.06 -38.47
C CYS A 108 -28.50 -0.21 -37.24
N LEU A 109 -28.27 -1.30 -36.50
CA LEU A 109 -28.92 -1.56 -35.20
C LEU A 109 -28.50 -0.51 -34.16
N ASN A 110 -27.20 -0.19 -34.10
CA ASN A 110 -26.60 0.62 -33.04
C ASN A 110 -26.61 2.14 -33.30
N THR A 111 -27.18 2.62 -34.41
CA THR A 111 -27.29 4.07 -34.69
C THR A 111 -28.53 4.44 -35.51
N ASN A 112 -28.75 5.75 -35.67
CA ASN A 112 -29.69 6.34 -36.62
C ASN A 112 -29.01 7.22 -37.68
N SER A 113 -27.68 7.41 -37.60
CA SER A 113 -26.88 8.07 -38.64
C SER A 113 -26.28 7.03 -39.59
N PHE A 114 -26.57 7.19 -40.88
CA PHE A 114 -26.00 6.33 -41.92
C PHE A 114 -24.48 6.49 -42.00
N GLU A 115 -23.96 7.70 -41.77
CA GLU A 115 -22.53 8.03 -41.80
C GLU A 115 -21.77 7.29 -40.71
N VAL A 116 -22.33 7.23 -39.49
CA VAL A 116 -21.78 6.46 -38.37
C VAL A 116 -21.84 4.97 -38.67
N ALA A 117 -22.95 4.46 -39.22
CA ALA A 117 -23.08 3.03 -39.58
C ALA A 117 -22.06 2.61 -40.66
N MET A 118 -21.93 3.41 -41.73
CA MET A 118 -20.96 3.20 -42.79
C MET A 118 -19.51 3.23 -42.27
N CYS A 119 -19.20 4.19 -41.41
CA CYS A 119 -17.89 4.28 -40.76
C CYS A 119 -17.61 3.03 -39.90
N ALA A 120 -18.61 2.54 -39.14
CA ALA A 120 -18.45 1.38 -38.28
C ALA A 120 -18.28 0.07 -39.08
N SER A 121 -19.03 -0.12 -40.17
CA SER A 121 -18.83 -1.26 -41.07
C SER A 121 -17.47 -1.22 -41.78
N GLU A 122 -16.95 -0.05 -42.17
CA GLU A 122 -15.59 0.07 -42.71
C GLU A 122 -14.51 -0.24 -41.65
N LEU A 123 -14.71 0.19 -40.39
CA LEU A 123 -13.83 -0.16 -39.27
C LEU A 123 -13.85 -1.66 -38.93
N PHE A 124 -15.02 -2.30 -39.02
CA PHE A 124 -15.13 -3.75 -38.88
C PHE A 124 -14.37 -4.45 -40.01
N LEU A 125 -14.78 -4.21 -41.25
CA LEU A 125 -14.39 -5.00 -42.41
C LEU A 125 -12.92 -4.79 -42.84
N ARG A 126 -12.31 -3.66 -42.50
CA ARG A 126 -10.87 -3.42 -42.73
C ARG A 126 -10.05 -3.43 -41.45
N GLY A 127 -10.53 -2.79 -40.40
CA GLY A 127 -9.79 -2.65 -39.14
C GLY A 127 -9.80 -3.90 -38.24
N GLY A 128 -10.76 -4.81 -38.42
CA GLY A 128 -11.00 -5.93 -37.52
C GLY A 128 -11.58 -5.48 -36.17
N LEU A 129 -12.39 -4.41 -36.16
CA LEU A 129 -13.04 -3.87 -34.96
C LEU A 129 -14.51 -4.25 -34.88
N TYR A 130 -14.86 -5.05 -33.87
CA TYR A 130 -16.23 -5.46 -33.60
C TYR A 130 -17.15 -4.27 -33.29
N VAL A 131 -18.39 -4.33 -33.80
CA VAL A 131 -19.44 -3.29 -33.69
C VAL A 131 -20.28 -3.48 -32.41
N SER A 132 -19.99 -4.53 -31.62
CA SER A 132 -20.97 -5.14 -30.70
C SER A 132 -20.40 -5.65 -29.38
N ASN A 133 -19.20 -5.23 -28.96
CA ASN A 133 -18.78 -5.40 -27.56
C ASN A 133 -18.98 -4.11 -26.74
N PRO A 134 -20.14 -3.91 -26.08
CA PRO A 134 -20.43 -2.70 -25.29
C PRO A 134 -19.58 -2.57 -24.02
N ARG A 135 -18.71 -3.54 -23.70
CA ARG A 135 -17.70 -3.43 -22.63
C ARG A 135 -16.35 -2.89 -23.12
N ASP A 136 -16.06 -2.94 -24.42
CA ASP A 136 -14.79 -2.46 -24.96
C ASP A 136 -14.85 -0.96 -25.24
N ALA A 137 -13.83 -0.22 -24.78
CA ALA A 137 -13.70 1.22 -25.04
C ALA A 137 -13.40 1.54 -26.53
N THR A 138 -13.24 0.54 -27.38
CA THR A 138 -12.84 0.62 -28.79
C THR A 138 -13.92 0.20 -29.79
N ASP A 139 -15.16 0.05 -29.35
CA ASP A 139 -16.32 -0.14 -30.23
C ASP A 139 -16.26 0.83 -31.44
N ALA A 140 -16.36 0.26 -32.64
CA ALA A 140 -16.35 0.99 -33.90
C ALA A 140 -17.41 2.12 -33.92
N MET A 141 -18.58 1.90 -33.32
CA MET A 141 -19.64 2.91 -33.18
C MET A 141 -19.17 4.12 -32.39
N ARG A 142 -18.42 3.89 -31.29
CA ARG A 142 -17.89 4.96 -30.44
C ARG A 142 -16.86 5.81 -31.18
N ILE A 143 -15.94 5.18 -31.92
CA ILE A 143 -14.95 5.87 -32.75
C ILE A 143 -15.66 6.73 -33.80
N CYS A 144 -16.64 6.15 -34.50
CA CYS A 144 -17.37 6.80 -35.58
C CYS A 144 -18.30 7.93 -35.16
N ASN A 145 -18.67 8.01 -33.87
CA ASN A 145 -19.44 9.12 -33.30
C ASN A 145 -18.55 10.27 -32.77
N THR A 146 -17.23 10.22 -32.95
CA THR A 146 -16.32 11.33 -32.59
C THR A 146 -16.18 12.35 -33.73
N PRO A 147 -15.94 13.66 -33.44
CA PRO A 147 -15.61 14.65 -34.47
C PRO A 147 -14.34 14.33 -35.28
N GLN A 148 -13.47 13.44 -34.77
CA GLN A 148 -12.23 13.00 -35.42
C GLN A 148 -12.35 11.60 -36.05
N ALA A 149 -13.58 11.07 -36.20
CA ALA A 149 -13.84 9.74 -36.73
C ALA A 149 -13.13 9.46 -38.06
N SER A 150 -13.02 10.45 -38.96
CA SER A 150 -12.32 10.32 -40.24
C SER A 150 -10.81 10.08 -40.07
N LEU A 151 -10.14 10.79 -39.16
CA LEU A 151 -8.71 10.61 -38.88
C LEU A 151 -8.44 9.27 -38.19
N VAL A 152 -9.22 8.95 -37.14
CA VAL A 152 -9.07 7.66 -36.43
C VAL A 152 -9.33 6.49 -37.38
N LYS A 153 -10.42 6.53 -38.16
CA LYS A 153 -10.74 5.49 -39.15
C LYS A 153 -9.62 5.31 -40.18
N ASN A 154 -9.14 6.40 -40.77
CA ASN A 154 -8.06 6.33 -41.76
C ASN A 154 -6.77 5.78 -41.13
N CYS A 155 -6.45 6.12 -39.89
CA CYS A 155 -5.34 5.53 -39.14
C CYS A 155 -5.50 4.02 -38.91
N VAL A 156 -6.69 3.57 -38.46
CA VAL A 156 -6.98 2.14 -38.23
C VAL A 156 -6.84 1.35 -39.52
N ILE A 157 -7.46 1.83 -40.61
CA ILE A 157 -7.39 1.21 -41.93
C ILE A 157 -5.95 1.14 -42.44
N ASN A 158 -5.16 2.23 -42.32
CA ASN A 158 -3.75 2.23 -42.73
C ASN A 158 -2.86 1.31 -41.89
N LYS A 159 -3.21 1.00 -40.64
CA LYS A 159 -2.49 0.01 -39.81
C LYS A 159 -2.90 -1.41 -40.22
N ALA A 160 -4.19 -1.66 -40.42
CA ALA A 160 -4.70 -2.94 -40.92
C ALA A 160 -4.17 -3.31 -42.32
N ASP A 161 -4.11 -2.37 -43.26
CA ASP A 161 -3.51 -2.55 -44.60
C ASP A 161 -2.01 -2.92 -44.54
N ARG A 162 -1.35 -2.76 -43.38
CA ARG A 162 0.05 -3.15 -43.10
C ARG A 162 0.15 -4.42 -42.25
N GLY A 163 -0.94 -5.17 -42.08
CA GLY A 163 -1.01 -6.35 -41.22
C GLY A 163 -1.15 -6.06 -39.72
N GLN A 164 -1.26 -4.78 -39.31
CA GLN A 164 -1.37 -4.37 -37.91
C GLN A 164 -2.85 -4.28 -37.48
N TYR A 165 -3.52 -5.43 -37.45
CA TYR A 165 -4.94 -5.56 -37.09
C TYR A 165 -5.19 -5.45 -35.57
N GLY A 166 -6.47 -5.33 -35.22
CA GLY A 166 -6.98 -5.57 -33.86
C GLY A 166 -6.90 -4.40 -32.88
N VAL A 167 -7.57 -4.59 -31.74
CA VAL A 167 -7.90 -3.56 -30.73
C VAL A 167 -6.69 -2.71 -30.30
N GLN A 168 -5.50 -3.30 -30.14
CA GLN A 168 -4.31 -2.56 -29.72
C GLN A 168 -3.84 -1.50 -30.74
N HIS A 169 -4.03 -1.75 -32.04
CA HIS A 169 -3.65 -0.81 -33.09
C HIS A 169 -4.70 0.30 -33.25
N ALA A 170 -5.96 -0.01 -32.97
CA ALA A 170 -7.03 0.98 -32.88
C ALA A 170 -6.90 1.89 -31.65
N MET A 171 -6.61 1.34 -30.46
CA MET A 171 -6.28 2.15 -29.27
C MET A 171 -5.19 3.17 -29.57
N LYS A 172 -4.10 2.75 -30.24
CA LYS A 172 -3.04 3.68 -30.65
C LYS A 172 -3.54 4.80 -31.58
N CYS A 173 -4.44 4.51 -32.53
CA CYS A 173 -5.05 5.53 -33.39
C CYS A 173 -6.00 6.48 -32.64
N VAL A 174 -6.75 5.96 -31.66
CA VAL A 174 -7.62 6.77 -30.80
C VAL A 174 -6.77 7.70 -29.93
N GLU A 175 -5.74 7.18 -29.25
CA GLU A 175 -4.82 8.00 -28.44
C GLU A 175 -4.03 9.05 -29.24
N GLU A 176 -3.80 8.80 -30.52
CA GLU A 176 -3.04 9.67 -31.44
C GLU A 176 -3.89 10.82 -32.01
N HIS A 177 -5.18 10.56 -32.31
CA HIS A 177 -6.07 11.50 -33.01
C HIS A 177 -7.28 12.01 -32.22
N ASP A 178 -7.69 11.37 -31.11
CA ASP A 178 -8.75 11.89 -30.23
C ASP A 178 -8.15 12.86 -29.20
N PRO A 179 -8.48 14.17 -29.26
CA PRO A 179 -7.93 15.16 -28.33
C PRO A 179 -8.40 14.94 -26.89
N ILE A 180 -9.58 14.35 -26.65
CA ILE A 180 -10.13 14.11 -25.31
C ILE A 180 -9.36 12.98 -24.63
N VAL A 181 -9.04 11.91 -25.37
CA VAL A 181 -8.22 10.80 -24.87
C VAL A 181 -6.79 11.26 -24.63
N LYS A 182 -6.23 12.05 -25.54
CA LYS A 182 -4.90 12.66 -25.41
C LYS A 182 -4.80 13.58 -24.18
N GLU A 183 -5.77 14.46 -23.97
CA GLU A 183 -5.79 15.37 -22.83
C GLU A 183 -6.00 14.62 -21.50
N ARG A 184 -6.87 13.60 -21.46
CA ARG A 184 -7.00 12.69 -20.30
C ARG A 184 -5.65 12.05 -19.96
N LYS A 185 -4.97 11.46 -20.94
CA LYS A 185 -3.68 10.78 -20.76
C LYS A 185 -2.57 11.73 -20.29
N GLU A 186 -2.56 12.97 -20.78
CA GLU A 186 -1.62 13.99 -20.30
C GLU A 186 -1.95 14.45 -18.87
N ARG A 187 -3.23 14.68 -18.56
CA ARG A 187 -3.73 15.06 -17.23
C ARG A 187 -3.41 13.98 -16.18
N GLU A 188 -3.54 12.71 -16.55
CA GLU A 188 -3.16 11.56 -15.74
C GLU A 188 -1.64 11.48 -15.54
N ARG A 189 -0.83 11.63 -16.60
CA ARG A 189 0.63 11.72 -16.48
C ARG A 189 1.04 12.86 -15.52
N ARG A 190 0.44 14.06 -15.65
CA ARG A 190 0.72 15.20 -14.77
C ARG A 190 0.45 14.88 -13.30
N ARG A 191 -0.65 14.16 -12.99
CA ARG A 191 -0.95 13.69 -11.63
C ARG A 191 0.14 12.73 -11.11
N ILE A 192 0.51 11.72 -11.88
CA ILE A 192 1.55 10.73 -11.51
C ILE A 192 2.92 11.42 -11.33
N GLU A 193 3.23 12.44 -12.12
CA GLU A 193 4.47 13.21 -12.03
C GLU A 193 4.49 14.11 -10.78
N GLU A 194 3.35 14.73 -10.42
CA GLU A 194 3.20 15.49 -9.18
C GLU A 194 3.24 14.59 -7.93
N GLU A 195 2.55 13.45 -7.96
CA GLU A 195 2.56 12.45 -6.88
C GLU A 195 3.98 11.94 -6.60
N LYS A 196 4.74 11.60 -7.66
CA LYS A 196 6.16 11.25 -7.54
C LYS A 196 7.01 12.38 -6.96
N ARG A 197 6.72 13.64 -7.30
CA ARG A 197 7.41 14.80 -6.70
C ARG A 197 7.11 14.91 -5.20
N ARG A 198 5.85 14.79 -4.80
CA ARG A 198 5.41 14.81 -3.39
C ARG A 198 6.04 13.67 -2.59
N ALA A 199 6.06 12.45 -3.13
CA ALA A 199 6.71 11.30 -2.49
C ALA A 199 8.24 11.48 -2.33
N ALA A 200 8.92 12.02 -3.35
CA ALA A 200 10.35 12.31 -3.28
C ALA A 200 10.68 13.44 -2.27
N GLU A 201 9.79 14.42 -2.11
CA GLU A 201 9.90 15.49 -1.12
C GLU A 201 9.69 14.95 0.31
N GLN A 202 8.66 14.11 0.53
CA GLN A 202 8.43 13.42 1.79
C GLN A 202 9.61 12.52 2.19
N ALA A 203 10.18 11.75 1.26
CA ALA A 203 11.34 10.91 1.52
C ALA A 203 12.57 11.72 1.98
N ARG A 204 12.81 12.90 1.39
CA ARG A 204 13.89 13.81 1.81
C ARG A 204 13.65 14.39 3.21
N LEU A 205 12.42 14.76 3.53
CA LEU A 205 12.05 15.25 4.86
C LEU A 205 12.20 14.15 5.93
N GLU A 206 11.85 12.90 5.59
CA GLU A 206 12.06 11.76 6.48
C GLU A 206 13.55 11.46 6.68
N GLU A 207 14.35 11.47 5.61
CA GLU A 207 15.81 11.30 5.71
C GLU A 207 16.43 12.40 6.59
N GLN A 208 16.04 13.66 6.41
CA GLN A 208 16.51 14.77 7.24
C GLN A 208 16.12 14.60 8.72
N ARG A 209 14.92 14.08 9.01
CA ARG A 209 14.50 13.74 10.38
C ARG A 209 15.38 12.63 10.97
N ARG A 210 15.60 11.54 10.23
CA ARG A 210 16.48 10.43 10.65
C ARG A 210 17.92 10.90 10.92
N GLN A 211 18.45 11.82 10.11
CA GLN A 211 19.76 12.43 10.32
C GLN A 211 19.81 13.29 11.59
N GLN A 212 18.79 14.12 11.85
CA GLN A 212 18.70 14.92 13.09
C GLN A 212 18.55 14.04 14.35
N GLU A 213 17.78 12.96 14.26
CA GLU A 213 17.61 12.00 15.35
C GLU A 213 18.92 11.27 15.67
N ALA A 214 19.65 10.82 14.64
CA ALA A 214 20.97 10.23 14.79
C ALA A 214 21.99 11.20 15.43
N GLN A 215 21.94 12.49 15.08
CA GLN A 215 22.78 13.53 15.72
C GLN A 215 22.44 13.70 17.21
N ARG A 216 21.15 13.80 17.58
CA ARG A 216 20.71 13.90 18.98
C ARG A 216 21.11 12.66 19.78
N ALA A 217 20.94 11.46 19.22
CA ALA A 217 21.37 10.22 19.86
C ALA A 217 22.90 10.15 20.06
N ALA A 218 23.69 10.65 19.11
CA ALA A 218 25.15 10.74 19.23
C ALA A 218 25.60 11.77 20.29
N GLU A 219 24.91 12.91 20.39
CA GLU A 219 25.15 13.92 21.43
C GLU A 219 24.79 13.40 22.82
N GLN A 220 23.62 12.77 22.98
CA GLN A 220 23.18 12.18 24.24
C GLN A 220 24.17 11.11 24.75
N ARG A 221 24.69 10.26 23.85
CA ARG A 221 25.76 9.30 24.18
C ARG A 221 27.06 9.96 24.63
N ARG A 222 27.44 11.13 24.08
CA ARG A 222 28.61 11.90 24.54
C ARG A 222 28.41 12.46 25.95
N ILE A 223 27.23 13.02 26.23
CA ILE A 223 26.87 13.54 27.56
C ILE A 223 26.86 12.41 28.60
N GLU A 224 26.31 11.24 28.25
CA GLU A 224 26.28 10.07 29.12
C GLU A 224 27.69 9.52 29.40
N ALA A 225 28.52 9.35 28.37
CA ALA A 225 29.92 8.93 28.53
C ALA A 225 30.74 9.92 29.38
N GLN A 226 30.50 11.23 29.25
CA GLN A 226 31.15 12.24 30.09
C GLN A 226 30.70 12.14 31.56
N ARG A 227 29.40 11.91 31.82
CA ARG A 227 28.86 11.65 33.17
C ARG A 227 29.36 10.33 33.77
N GLU A 228 29.64 9.32 32.95
CA GLU A 228 30.26 8.08 33.43
C GLU A 228 31.74 8.26 33.75
N ALA A 229 32.51 8.93 32.87
CA ALA A 229 33.91 9.26 33.12
C ALA A 229 34.09 10.10 34.40
N GLN A 230 33.21 11.08 34.64
CA GLN A 230 33.22 11.86 35.88
C GLN A 230 32.92 11.00 37.12
N ARG A 231 31.91 10.11 37.07
CA ARG A 231 31.60 9.18 38.17
C ARG A 231 32.78 8.26 38.51
N ARG A 232 33.46 7.71 37.49
CA ARG A 232 34.67 6.89 37.68
C ARG A 232 35.84 7.70 38.29
N ALA A 233 35.97 8.99 37.95
CA ALA A 233 36.99 9.85 38.53
C ALA A 233 36.71 10.19 40.02
N ASP A 234 35.46 10.45 40.39
CA ASP A 234 35.07 10.68 41.78
C ASP A 234 35.18 9.40 42.64
N GLU A 235 34.88 8.24 42.06
CA GLU A 235 35.10 6.93 42.69
C GLU A 235 36.59 6.66 42.95
N GLN A 236 37.47 6.94 41.98
CA GLN A 236 38.92 6.86 42.17
C GLN A 236 39.43 7.80 43.27
N ARG A 237 38.90 9.03 43.36
CA ARG A 237 39.25 9.97 44.45
C ARG A 237 38.86 9.41 45.82
N ARG A 238 37.65 8.84 45.96
CA ARG A 238 37.20 8.20 47.21
C ARG A 238 38.09 7.02 47.61
N LEU A 239 38.48 6.18 46.65
CA LEU A 239 39.40 5.06 46.89
C LEU A 239 40.80 5.54 47.29
N GLU A 240 41.32 6.61 46.70
CA GLU A 240 42.61 7.19 47.10
C GLU A 240 42.55 7.82 48.50
N GLU A 241 41.47 8.56 48.80
CA GLU A 241 41.25 9.14 50.13
C GLU A 241 41.13 8.05 51.21
N GLN A 242 40.38 6.98 50.94
CA GLN A 242 40.26 5.84 51.84
C GLN A 242 41.62 5.13 52.05
N ARG A 243 42.45 5.02 51.01
CA ARG A 243 43.84 4.53 51.15
C ARG A 243 44.69 5.47 52.02
N ARG A 244 44.57 6.79 51.86
CA ARG A 244 45.28 7.77 52.70
C ARG A 244 44.85 7.68 54.16
N GLN A 245 43.55 7.54 54.45
CA GLN A 245 43.03 7.34 55.81
C GLN A 245 43.49 6.03 56.44
N SER A 246 43.51 4.92 55.68
CA SER A 246 44.09 3.65 56.15
C SER A 246 45.60 3.76 56.42
N GLN A 247 46.32 4.53 55.59
CA GLN A 247 47.76 4.74 55.76
C GLN A 247 48.09 5.60 56.99
N THR A 248 47.29 6.64 57.29
CA THR A 248 47.46 7.43 58.53
C THR A 248 47.08 6.62 59.77
N GLN A 249 46.00 5.83 59.74
CA GLN A 249 45.65 4.92 60.85
C GLN A 249 46.77 3.91 61.12
N ASN A 250 47.37 3.31 60.09
CA ASN A 250 48.52 2.42 60.25
C ASN A 250 49.75 3.14 60.85
N GLN A 251 50.07 4.36 60.41
CA GLN A 251 51.15 5.15 61.01
C GLN A 251 50.88 5.51 62.47
N GLU A 252 49.63 5.82 62.82
CA GLU A 252 49.24 6.10 64.20
C GLU A 252 49.28 4.84 65.08
N GLN A 253 48.87 3.69 64.54
CA GLN A 253 48.98 2.40 65.23
C GLN A 253 50.44 2.01 65.47
N VAL A 254 51.34 2.24 64.50
CA VAL A 254 52.80 2.07 64.67
C VAL A 254 53.33 3.02 65.75
N ARG A 255 52.94 4.30 65.75
CA ARG A 255 53.31 5.24 66.82
C ARG A 255 52.82 4.79 68.20
N ARG A 256 51.58 4.31 68.32
CA ARG A 256 51.04 3.76 69.58
C ARG A 256 51.80 2.51 70.02
N GLN A 257 52.26 1.66 69.10
CA GLN A 257 53.14 0.52 69.44
C GLN A 257 54.55 0.95 69.87
N GLU A 258 55.13 1.97 69.24
CA GLU A 258 56.43 2.52 69.62
C GLU A 258 56.36 3.24 70.98
N GLU A 259 55.27 3.95 71.26
CA GLU A 259 54.99 4.58 72.55
C GLU A 259 54.74 3.53 73.64
N LEU A 260 53.99 2.46 73.36
CA LEU A 260 53.86 1.32 74.27
C LEU A 260 55.21 0.66 74.56
N ARG A 261 56.09 0.50 73.55
CA ARG A 261 57.46 0.03 73.78
C ARG A 261 58.27 0.97 74.66
N LYS A 262 58.17 2.28 74.47
CA LYS A 262 58.84 3.28 75.33
C LYS A 262 58.28 3.27 76.76
N GLN A 263 56.97 3.06 76.92
CA GLN A 263 56.36 2.85 78.25
C GLN A 263 56.78 1.52 78.88
N GLU A 264 56.98 0.46 78.10
CA GLU A 264 57.49 -0.83 78.60
C GLU A 264 58.98 -0.74 79.00
N GLU A 265 59.81 -0.04 78.22
CA GLU A 265 61.22 0.23 78.55
C GLU A 265 61.34 1.15 79.77
N ALA A 266 60.54 2.23 79.86
CA ALA A 266 60.46 3.07 81.05
C ALA A 266 59.92 2.31 82.27
N ARG A 267 58.94 1.41 82.10
CA ARG A 267 58.43 0.53 83.15
C ARG A 267 59.48 -0.49 83.59
N LYS A 268 60.28 -1.05 82.69
CA LYS A 268 61.42 -1.92 83.02
C LYS A 268 62.49 -1.17 83.81
N GLN A 269 62.81 0.08 83.44
CA GLN A 269 63.70 0.94 84.23
C GLN A 269 63.12 1.26 85.62
N ALA A 270 61.81 1.54 85.72
CA ALA A 270 61.12 1.74 86.99
C ALA A 270 61.01 0.47 87.84
N GLU A 271 60.92 -0.71 87.21
CA GLU A 271 60.92 -2.02 87.87
C GLU A 271 62.33 -2.42 88.32
N GLU A 272 63.38 -2.03 87.60
CA GLU A 272 64.78 -2.19 88.02
C GLU A 272 65.14 -1.23 89.17
N GLN A 273 64.66 0.03 89.12
CA GLN A 273 64.74 0.96 90.26
C GLN A 273 63.95 0.44 91.46
N LYS A 274 62.76 -0.15 91.25
CA LYS A 274 62.00 -0.81 92.33
C LYS A 274 62.72 -2.03 92.88
N ARG A 275 63.36 -2.86 92.07
CA ARG A 275 64.19 -3.98 92.56
C ARG A 275 65.29 -3.47 93.49
N LYS A 276 65.99 -2.39 93.10
CA LYS A 276 66.99 -1.69 93.92
C LYS A 276 66.42 -1.01 95.18
N GLN A 277 65.09 -0.89 95.32
CA GLN A 277 64.42 -0.39 96.54
C GLN A 277 63.67 -1.49 97.33
N GLU A 278 63.34 -2.62 96.71
CA GLU A 278 62.77 -3.80 97.39
C GLU A 278 63.84 -4.67 98.05
N GLU A 279 65.08 -4.65 97.56
CA GLU A 279 66.21 -5.38 98.17
C GLU A 279 66.50 -4.88 99.60
N ASP A 280 66.37 -3.56 99.84
CA ASP A 280 66.45 -2.94 101.18
C ASP A 280 65.19 -3.12 102.04
N LYS A 281 64.06 -3.58 101.47
CA LYS A 281 62.74 -3.52 102.14
C LYS A 281 61.94 -4.82 102.10
N LYS A 282 62.62 -5.96 102.28
CA LYS A 282 61.98 -7.30 102.34
C LYS A 282 62.27 -8.12 103.60
N LYS A 283 62.35 -7.45 104.75
CA LYS A 283 61.90 -8.05 106.02
C LYS A 283 60.39 -7.78 106.19
N GLN A 284 59.69 -8.73 106.82
CA GLN A 284 58.24 -8.75 107.13
C GLN A 284 57.27 -9.10 105.97
N SER A 285 56.64 -10.28 106.12
CA SER A 285 55.26 -10.71 105.76
C SER A 285 54.60 -10.32 104.41
N SER A 286 54.05 -11.17 103.54
CA SER A 286 53.48 -12.56 103.55
C SER A 286 51.95 -12.70 103.72
N SER A 287 51.28 -13.39 102.76
CA SER A 287 49.86 -13.85 102.77
C SER A 287 48.81 -12.71 102.59
N THR A 288 47.58 -12.81 102.00
CA THR A 288 46.72 -13.81 101.30
C THR A 288 45.61 -13.01 100.52
N GLY A 289 44.90 -13.43 99.46
CA GLY A 289 44.92 -14.62 98.56
C GLY A 289 43.51 -15.12 98.13
N SER A 290 43.36 -15.66 96.90
CA SER A 290 42.19 -16.38 96.29
C SER A 290 41.27 -15.68 95.23
N LYS A 291 41.05 -16.38 94.09
CA LYS A 291 39.82 -16.60 93.25
C LYS A 291 38.94 -15.39 92.81
N GLY A 292 38.33 -15.35 91.62
CA GLY A 292 38.37 -16.23 90.42
C GLY A 292 37.17 -16.03 89.45
N SER A 293 37.25 -16.64 88.26
CA SER A 293 36.14 -16.96 87.30
C SER A 293 35.46 -15.91 86.40
N SER A 294 35.55 -16.20 85.08
CA SER A 294 34.47 -16.28 84.05
C SER A 294 33.75 -15.05 83.41
N SER A 295 33.65 -15.15 82.07
CA SER A 295 32.50 -14.95 81.17
C SER A 295 32.01 -13.55 80.71
N SER A 296 32.11 -13.36 79.38
CA SER A 296 31.03 -13.02 78.43
C SER A 296 30.33 -11.65 78.42
N GLY A 297 30.30 -11.06 77.22
CA GLY A 297 29.09 -10.44 76.66
C GLY A 297 29.14 -8.92 76.37
N GLY A 298 28.20 -8.45 75.54
CA GLY A 298 27.87 -7.03 75.39
C GLY A 298 28.45 -6.30 74.18
N ASN A 299 28.03 -6.66 72.96
CA ASN A 299 28.26 -5.81 71.78
C ASN A 299 27.04 -4.87 71.56
N SER A 300 27.28 -3.56 71.42
CA SER A 300 26.26 -2.49 71.27
C SER A 300 25.54 -2.63 69.92
N THR A 301 24.21 -2.49 69.74
CA THR A 301 23.28 -1.36 70.05
C THR A 301 23.78 -0.05 69.41
N GLY A 302 23.16 0.62 68.43
CA GLY A 302 21.91 0.49 67.64
C GLY A 302 22.14 1.20 66.29
N SER A 303 21.16 1.65 65.47
CA SER A 303 19.76 2.05 65.68
C SER A 303 19.02 2.17 64.32
N THR A 304 17.68 2.25 64.34
CA THR A 304 16.78 2.85 63.29
C THR A 304 16.74 2.20 61.88
N THR A 305 15.66 1.48 61.50
CA THR A 305 14.44 1.93 60.74
C THR A 305 14.68 2.32 59.26
N GLN A 306 13.84 2.01 58.26
CA GLN A 306 12.50 1.39 58.20
C GLN A 306 12.18 0.82 56.79
N THR A 307 11.30 -0.18 56.72
CA THR A 307 10.25 -0.56 55.73
C THR A 307 10.36 -0.34 54.19
N GLU A 308 9.60 -1.15 53.43
CA GLU A 308 9.18 -1.02 52.00
C GLU A 308 10.28 -1.29 50.93
N GLU A 309 10.01 -1.88 49.75
CA GLU A 309 8.98 -2.84 49.28
C GLU A 309 9.56 -3.62 48.07
N PRO A 310 9.01 -4.79 47.64
CA PRO A 310 9.49 -5.50 46.46
C PRO A 310 9.12 -4.78 45.15
N GLY A 311 10.05 -4.71 44.20
CA GLY A 311 9.94 -3.83 43.03
C GLY A 311 8.79 -4.16 42.06
N VAL A 312 7.94 -3.17 41.80
CA VAL A 312 6.96 -3.19 40.70
C VAL A 312 7.62 -2.64 39.42
N ILE A 313 7.61 -3.43 38.36
CA ILE A 313 8.07 -3.03 37.03
C ILE A 313 6.97 -2.17 36.37
N PRO A 314 7.28 -0.96 35.87
CA PRO A 314 6.28 -0.14 35.17
C PRO A 314 5.91 -0.78 33.81
N PRO A 315 4.61 -0.85 33.45
CA PRO A 315 4.19 -1.32 32.14
C PRO A 315 4.60 -0.34 31.03
N PRO A 316 4.78 -0.80 29.77
CA PRO A 316 5.09 0.07 28.65
C PRO A 316 3.90 1.01 28.33
N PRO A 317 4.16 2.19 27.72
CA PRO A 317 3.11 3.13 27.36
C PRO A 317 2.20 2.56 26.26
N THR A 318 0.92 2.44 26.54
CA THR A 318 -0.11 2.10 25.56
C THR A 318 -0.22 3.23 24.54
N THR A 319 0.11 2.96 23.28
CA THR A 319 -0.14 3.90 22.17
C THR A 319 -1.62 3.84 21.80
N THR A 320 -2.41 4.81 22.25
CA THR A 320 -3.76 5.06 21.73
C THR A 320 -3.67 5.45 20.25
N ILE A 321 -4.33 4.68 19.39
CA ILE A 321 -4.44 4.93 17.95
C ILE A 321 -5.87 5.39 17.68
N ASP A 322 -6.17 6.62 18.12
CA ASP A 322 -7.49 7.26 18.03
C ASP A 322 -7.35 8.70 17.52
N ASP A 323 -6.74 8.86 16.34
CA ASP A 323 -6.67 10.13 15.60
C ASP A 323 -6.65 9.86 14.08
N LEU A 324 -7.74 9.27 13.58
CA LEU A 324 -8.02 9.15 12.16
C LEU A 324 -8.87 10.35 11.73
N PRO A 325 -8.41 11.22 10.81
CA PRO A 325 -9.25 12.30 10.30
C PRO A 325 -10.42 11.72 9.51
N ALA A 326 -11.63 12.22 9.80
CA ALA A 326 -12.81 11.85 9.03
C ALA A 326 -12.66 12.30 7.57
N PHE A 327 -12.91 11.39 6.63
CA PHE A 327 -13.18 11.76 5.25
C PHE A 327 -14.64 12.24 5.17
N GLU A 328 -14.83 13.47 4.75
CA GLU A 328 -16.14 13.99 4.31
C GLU A 328 -16.44 13.48 2.89
N GLU A 329 -17.69 13.09 2.63
CA GLU A 329 -18.23 12.76 1.29
C GLU A 329 -18.91 13.97 0.63
#